data_AF-A0A258EJU2-F1
#
_entry.id   AF-A0A258EJU2-F1
#
_cell.length_a   1.000
_cell.length_b   1.000
_cell.length_c   1.000
_cell.angle_alpha   90.00
_cell.angle_beta   90.00
_cell.angle_gamma   90.00
#
_symmetry.space_group_name_H-M   'P 1'
#
loop_
_entity.id
_entity.type
_entity.pdbx_description
1 polymer ?
#
loop_
_entity_poly.entity_id
_entity_poly.type
_entity_poly.pdbx_seq_one_letter_code
_entity_poly.pdbx_strand_id
1 'polypeptide(L)' 'MTFRSEHELHRRRFSRNLGLSLTLGAFVVLVFALTVVKVKRGEPMQGYDHVVQPESAPLVEGQP' A
#
# COMPACT_ATOMS: atom_id res chain seq x y z
N MET A 1 -29.92 -31.99 9.99
CA MET A 1 -30.05 -30.54 9.74
C MET A 1 -30.54 -30.35 8.32
N THR A 2 -31.73 -29.75 8.14
CA THR A 2 -32.25 -29.36 6.82
C THR A 2 -31.74 -27.97 6.49
N PHE A 3 -30.99 -27.82 5.40
CA PHE A 3 -30.64 -26.51 4.87
C PHE A 3 -31.93 -25.81 4.42
N ARG A 4 -32.28 -24.70 5.08
CA ARG A 4 -33.44 -23.90 4.67
C ARG A 4 -33.12 -23.22 3.33
N SER A 5 -34.14 -23.11 2.47
CA SER A 5 -34.09 -22.37 1.20
C SER A 5 -33.32 -21.06 1.36
N GLU A 6 -32.43 -20.75 0.41
CA GLU A 6 -31.63 -19.53 0.44
C GLU A 6 -32.54 -18.32 0.62
N HIS A 7 -32.40 -17.60 1.72
CA HIS A 7 -33.23 -16.45 2.00
C HIS A 7 -32.76 -15.29 1.13
N GLU A 8 -33.69 -14.45 0.63
CA GLU A 8 -33.39 -13.30 -0.22
C GLU A 8 -32.30 -12.37 0.36
N LEU A 9 -32.17 -12.32 1.68
CA LEU A 9 -31.15 -11.56 2.39
C LEU A 9 -29.72 -12.02 2.09
N HIS A 10 -29.48 -13.33 1.90
CA HIS A 10 -28.15 -13.86 1.57
C HIS A 10 -27.73 -13.43 0.16
N ARG A 11 -28.68 -13.50 -0.80
CA ARG A 11 -28.50 -13.00 -2.17
C ARG A 11 -28.16 -11.51 -2.22
N ARG A 12 -28.85 -10.67 -1.43
CA ARG A 12 -28.60 -9.22 -1.34
C ARG A 12 -27.26 -8.88 -0.67
N ARG A 13 -26.82 -9.66 0.32
CA ARG A 13 -25.50 -9.50 0.96
C ARG A 13 -24.38 -9.94 0.04
N PHE A 14 -24.59 -11.03 -0.70
CA PHE A 14 -23.60 -11.58 -1.61
C PHE A 14 -23.19 -10.58 -2.70
N SER A 15 -24.15 -9.91 -3.34
CA SER A 15 -23.84 -8.93 -4.39
C SER A 15 -23.02 -7.74 -3.86
N ARG A 16 -23.35 -7.23 -2.67
CA ARG A 16 -22.62 -6.13 -2.02
C ARG A 16 -21.22 -6.56 -1.59
N ASN A 17 -21.10 -7.74 -0.98
CA ASN A 17 -19.80 -8.27 -0.54
C ASN A 17 -18.89 -8.60 -1.73
N LEU A 18 -19.45 -8.98 -2.88
CA LEU A 18 -18.70 -9.21 -4.11
C LEU A 18 -18.10 -7.92 -4.67
N GLY A 19 -18.89 -6.84 -4.71
CA GLY A 19 -18.38 -5.53 -5.14
C GLY A 19 -17.28 -5.02 -4.21
N LEU A 20 -17.47 -5.19 -2.89
CA LEU A 20 -16.48 -4.82 -1.89
C LEU A 20 -15.19 -5.65 -2.02
N SER A 21 -15.30 -6.97 -2.18
CA SER A 21 -14.12 -7.84 -2.31
C SER A 21 -13.31 -7.52 -3.57
N LEU A 22 -13.98 -7.23 -4.69
CA LEU A 22 -13.32 -6.83 -5.94
C LEU A 22 -12.61 -5.48 -5.77
N THR A 23 -13.23 -4.52 -5.10
CA THR A 23 -12.64 -3.20 -4.85
C THR A 23 -11.40 -3.31 -3.96
N LEU A 24 -11.51 -4.02 -2.83
CA LEU A 24 -10.40 -4.24 -1.91
C LEU A 24 -9.26 -5.03 -2.59
N GLY A 25 -9.60 -6.07 -3.36
CA GLY A 25 -8.63 -6.85 -4.12
C GLY A 25 -7.87 -6.00 -5.14
N ALA A 26 -8.58 -5.17 -5.91
CA ALA A 26 -7.95 -4.24 -6.85
C ALA A 26 -7.02 -3.24 -6.15
N PHE A 27 -7.42 -2.70 -5.01
CA PHE A 27 -6.58 -1.79 -4.22
C PHE A 27 -5.29 -2.47 -3.73
N VAL A 28 -5.40 -3.69 -3.18
CA VAL A 28 -4.24 -4.48 -2.75
C VAL A 28 -3.30 -4.75 -3.92
N VAL A 29 -3.82 -5.17 -5.06
CA VAL A 29 -3.01 -5.45 -6.27
C VAL A 29 -2.29 -4.19 -6.73
N LEU A 30 -2.94 -3.02 -6.71
CA LEU A 30 -2.34 -1.75 -7.11
C LEU A 30 -1.15 -1.39 -6.22
N VAL A 31 -1.34 -1.39 -4.89
CA VAL A 31 -0.26 -1.07 -3.93
C VAL A 31 0.87 -2.10 -4.00
N PHE A 32 0.54 -3.39 -4.16
CA PHE A 32 1.53 -4.44 -4.31
C PHE A 32 2.35 -4.26 -5.59
N ALA A 33 1.71 -3.97 -6.72
CA ALA A 33 2.40 -3.71 -7.99
C ALA A 33 3.36 -2.52 -7.88
N LEU A 34 2.93 -1.41 -7.25
CA LEU A 34 3.80 -0.27 -6.95
C LEU A 34 4.98 -0.66 -6.06
N THR A 35 4.75 -1.54 -5.08
CA THR A 35 5.80 -2.04 -4.18
C THR A 35 6.84 -2.87 -4.94
N VAL A 36 6.39 -3.78 -5.82
CA VAL A 36 7.29 -4.57 -6.68
C VAL A 36 8.15 -3.64 -7.56
N VAL A 37 7.54 -2.61 -8.16
CA VAL A 37 8.27 -1.63 -8.96
C VAL A 37 9.29 -0.86 -8.11
N LYS A 38 8.90 -0.39 -6.92
CA LYS A 38 9.77 0.35 -6.00
C LYS A 38 10.97 -0.49 -5.58
N VAL A 39 10.75 -1.75 -5.20
CA VAL A 39 11.81 -2.69 -4.81
C VAL A 39 12.74 -2.98 -5.97
N LYS A 40 12.21 -3.18 -7.19
CA LYS A 40 13.03 -3.43 -8.38
C LYS A 40 13.87 -2.23 -8.83
N ARG A 41 13.41 -0.99 -8.60
CA ARG A 41 14.17 0.22 -8.95
C ARG A 41 15.37 0.45 -8.03
N GLY A 42 15.35 -0.06 -6.80
CA GLY A 42 16.50 -0.01 -5.90
C GLY A 42 16.87 1.42 -5.46
N GLU A 43 15.86 2.24 -5.13
CA GLU A 43 16.09 3.58 -4.58
C GLU A 43 17.03 3.52 -3.36
N PRO A 44 18.04 4.39 -3.26
CA PRO A 44 18.98 4.38 -2.14
C PRO A 44 18.22 4.62 -0.83
N MET A 45 18.36 3.69 0.10
CA MET A 45 17.78 3.82 1.43
C MET A 45 18.78 4.57 2.33
N GLN A 46 18.48 5.82 2.67
CA GLN A 46 19.28 6.57 3.63
C GLN A 46 18.97 6.08 5.05
N GLY A 47 19.98 5.54 5.73
CA GLY A 47 19.90 5.24 7.16
C GLY A 47 20.07 6.55 7.92
N TYR A 48 18.98 7.12 8.44
CA TYR A 48 19.00 8.31 9.31
C TYR A 48 19.62 7.96 10.68
N ASP A 49 20.91 7.69 10.69
CA ASP A 49 21.68 7.39 11.89
C ASP A 49 22.23 8.67 12.53
N HIS A 50 22.93 8.54 13.66
CA HIS A 50 23.50 9.63 14.45
C HIS A 50 24.77 10.26 13.84
N VAL A 51 25.07 10.00 12.57
CA VAL A 51 26.16 10.64 11.83
C VAL A 51 25.65 11.86 11.07
N VAL A 52 26.52 12.87 10.90
CA VAL A 52 26.19 14.09 10.18
C VAL A 52 25.92 13.78 8.71
N GLN A 53 24.75 14.19 8.23
CA GLN A 53 24.32 14.06 6.83
C GLN A 53 24.71 15.33 6.06
N PRO A 54 25.77 15.28 5.23
CA PRO A 54 26.27 16.46 4.52
C PRO A 54 25.22 17.09 3.59
N GLU A 55 24.25 16.32 3.11
CA GLU A 55 23.12 16.79 2.30
C GLU A 55 22.09 17.62 3.07
N SER A 56 22.04 17.47 4.40
CA SER A 56 21.17 18.24 5.29
C SER A 56 21.89 19.38 5.99
N ALA A 57 23.23 19.44 5.86
CA ALA A 57 24.02 20.52 6.38
C ALA A 57 23.62 21.83 5.68
N PRO A 58 23.43 22.94 6.42
CA PRO A 58 23.15 24.21 5.81
C PRO A 58 24.28 24.60 4.85
N LEU A 59 23.93 25.11 3.66
CA LEU A 59 24.90 25.66 2.73
C LEU A 59 25.60 26.83 3.42
N VAL A 60 26.87 26.65 3.78
CA VAL A 60 27.69 27.73 4.33
C VAL A 60 28.03 28.67 3.18
N GLU A 61 27.22 29.72 3.01
CA GLU A 61 27.51 30.83 2.12
C GLU A 61 28.66 31.65 2.74
N GLY A 62 29.89 31.37 2.30
CA GLY A 62 31.10 32.08 2.72
C GLY A 62 32.11 31.19 3.45
N GLN A 63 32.92 30.47 2.68
CA GLN A 63 34.31 30.25 3.09
C GLN A 63 35.16 31.41 2.53
N PRO A 64 36.05 32.04 3.33
CA PRO A 64 37.01 33.01 2.83
C PRO A 64 38.03 32.38 1.87
#